data_AF-A0A8S0VVJ6-F1
#
_entry.id   AF-A0A8S0VVJ6-F1
#
_cell.length_a   1.000
_cell.length_b   1.000
_cell.length_c   1.000
_cell.angle_alpha   90.00
_cell.angle_beta   90.00
_cell.angle_gamma   90.00
#
_symmetry.space_group_name_H-M   'P 1'
#
loop_
_entity.id
_entity.type
_entity.pdbx_description
1 polymer ?
#
loop_
_entity_poly.entity_id
_entity_poly.type
_entity_poly.pdbx_seq_one_letter_code
_entity_poly.pdbx_strand_id
1 'polypeptide(L)' 'MECVEAFIQCAATKTSQPPRVVSKAKAHAFLSVMPVLVTSVGIGAKNGYWNFEHDCMANVVDFLRQFAVVAQD' A
#
# COMPACT_ATOMS: atom_id res chain seq x y z
N MET A 1 -5.44 8.03 -8.67
CA MET A 1 -4.62 9.18 -8.26
C MET A 1 -3.61 9.47 -9.35
N GLU A 2 -3.91 10.44 -10.22
CA GLU A 2 -3.18 10.69 -11.47
C GLU A 2 -1.71 11.07 -11.26
N CYS A 3 -1.39 11.81 -10.20
CA CYS A 3 -0.01 12.23 -9.90
C CYS A 3 0.94 11.05 -9.67
N VAL A 4 0.46 9.98 -9.02
CA VAL A 4 1.27 8.78 -8.78
C VAL A 4 1.46 7.98 -10.06
N GLU A 5 0.46 7.94 -10.95
CA GLU A 5 0.61 7.31 -12.26
C GLU A 5 1.66 8.03 -13.11
N ALA A 6 1.57 9.37 -13.18
CA ALA A 6 2.55 10.20 -13.89
C ALA A 6 3.96 10.03 -13.30
N PHE A 7 4.09 9.98 -11.97
CA PHE A 7 5.37 9.73 -11.30
C PHE A 7 5.96 8.38 -11.70
N ILE A 8 5.19 7.30 -11.64
CA ILE A 8 5.67 5.96 -11.99
C ILE A 8 6.08 5.89 -13.46
N GLN A 9 5.31 6.51 -14.35
CA GLN A 9 5.65 6.55 -15.77
C GLN A 9 6.94 7.35 -16.04
N CYS A 10 7.12 8.48 -15.36
CA CYS A 10 8.37 9.23 -15.39
C CYS A 10 9.55 8.38 -14.86
N ALA A 11 9.40 7.79 -13.68
CA ALA A 11 10.43 6.99 -13.03
C ALA A 11 10.86 5.79 -13.88
N ALA A 12 9.93 5.14 -14.59
CA ALA A 12 10.22 4.05 -15.52
C ALA A 12 11.18 4.45 -16.65
N THR A 13 11.19 5.72 -17.08
CA THR A 13 12.14 6.22 -18.09
C THR A 13 13.53 6.55 -17.54
N LYS A 14 13.69 6.60 -16.21
CA LYS A 14 14.91 7.05 -15.52
C LYS A 14 15.68 5.90 -14.86
N THR A 15 15.08 4.72 -14.74
CA THR A 15 15.72 3.53 -14.15
C THR A 15 15.92 2.45 -15.19
N SER A 16 17.09 1.80 -15.17
CA SER A 16 17.33 0.58 -15.94
C SER A 16 16.67 -0.66 -15.31
N GLN A 17 16.18 -0.51 -14.07
CA GLN A 17 15.55 -1.57 -13.30
C GLN A 17 14.15 -1.13 -12.85
N PRO A 18 13.09 -1.50 -13.58
CA PRO A 18 11.73 -1.16 -13.19
C PRO A 18 11.32 -1.89 -11.90
N PRO A 19 10.33 -1.37 -11.15
CA PRO A 19 9.86 -2.03 -9.94
C PRO A 19 9.29 -3.42 -10.25
N ARG A 20 9.75 -4.44 -9.52
CA ARG A 20 9.21 -5.81 -9.60
C ARG A 20 7.69 -5.86 -9.36
N VAL A 21 7.17 -4.99 -8.49
CA VAL A 21 5.75 -4.91 -8.14
C VAL A 21 5.30 -3.46 -8.24
N VAL A 22 4.64 -3.11 -9.35
CA VAL A 22 4.23 -1.73 -9.65
C VAL A 22 3.25 -1.17 -8.62
N SER A 23 2.28 -1.95 -8.16
CA SER A 23 1.32 -1.54 -7.12
C SER A 23 2.00 -1.14 -5.81
N LYS A 24 3.07 -1.84 -5.43
CA LYS A 24 3.87 -1.51 -4.24
C LYS A 24 4.64 -0.20 -4.43
N ALA A 25 5.22 0.02 -5.61
CA ALA A 25 5.89 1.28 -5.91
C ALA A 25 4.93 2.48 -5.85
N LYS A 26 3.71 2.32 -6.38
CA LYS A 26 2.64 3.32 -6.29
C LYS A 26 2.26 3.63 -4.84
N ALA A 27 2.09 2.60 -4.01
CA ALA A 27 1.80 2.77 -2.60
C ALA A 27 2.92 3.53 -1.87
N HIS A 28 4.19 3.20 -2.13
CA HIS A 28 5.32 3.91 -1.53
C HIS A 28 5.41 5.38 -2.01
N ALA A 29 5.20 5.65 -3.30
CA ALA A 29 5.19 7.01 -3.83
C ALA A 29 4.09 7.88 -3.20
N PHE A 30 2.94 7.27 -2.90
CA PHE A 30 1.89 7.95 -2.15
C PHE A 30 2.27 8.18 -0.68
N LEU A 31 2.78 7.15 -0.01
CA LEU A 31 3.14 7.26 1.41
C LEU A 31 4.33 8.21 1.65
N SER A 32 5.17 8.46 0.64
CA SER A 32 6.32 9.36 0.78
C SER A 32 5.94 10.84 0.95
N VAL A 33 4.70 11.23 0.64
CA VAL A 33 4.22 12.61 0.82
C VAL A 33 3.39 12.80 2.09
N MET A 34 3.29 11.78 2.95
CA MET A 34 2.55 11.85 4.20
C MET A 34 3.33 12.61 5.29
N PRO A 35 2.66 13.22 6.29
CA PRO A 35 3.31 14.00 7.35
C PRO A 35 4.38 13.23 8.14
N VAL A 36 4.14 11.92 8.33
CA VAL A 36 5.11 10.99 8.91
C VAL A 36 5.37 9.89 7.90
N LEU A 37 6.62 9.78 7.45
CA LEU A 37 7.02 8.75 6.50
C LEU A 37 6.84 7.37 7.11
N VAL A 38 5.98 6.57 6.48
CA VAL A 38 5.75 5.17 6.82
C VAL A 38 5.83 4.34 5.55
N THR A 39 6.53 3.21 5.60
CA THR A 39 6.71 2.33 4.43
C THR A 39 5.76 1.13 4.46
N SER A 40 5.01 0.96 5.54
CA SER A 40 3.98 -0.07 5.69
C SER A 40 2.61 0.52 5.42
N VAL A 41 1.86 -0.06 4.48
CA VAL A 41 0.46 0.28 4.23
C VAL A 41 -0.38 0.05 5.50
N GLY A 42 -0.04 -0.98 6.28
CA GLY A 42 -0.56 -1.25 7.64
C GLY A 42 -0.55 -0.04 8.55
N ILE A 43 0.64 0.51 8.72
CA ILE A 43 0.87 1.65 9.61
C ILE A 43 0.28 2.92 8.99
N GLY A 44 0.41 3.10 7.67
CA GLY A 44 -0.19 4.22 6.96
C GLY A 44 -1.70 4.32 7.16
N ALA A 45 -2.40 3.19 7.08
CA ALA A 45 -3.84 3.18 7.33
C ALA A 45 -4.20 3.44 8.80
N LYS A 46 -3.44 2.90 9.76
CA LYS A 46 -3.62 3.22 11.18
C LYS A 46 -3.50 4.73 11.43
N ASN A 47 -2.67 5.41 10.65
CA ASN A 47 -2.50 6.86 10.68
C ASN A 47 -3.54 7.63 9.84
N GLY A 48 -4.52 6.94 9.25
CA GLY A 48 -5.56 7.55 8.40
C GLY A 48 -5.12 7.90 6.99
N TYR A 49 -3.91 7.53 6.56
CA TYR A 49 -3.39 7.84 5.22
C TYR A 49 -3.97 6.93 4.15
N TRP A 50 -4.46 5.75 4.55
CA TRP A 50 -4.93 4.71 3.64
C TRP A 50 -6.24 4.11 4.16
N ASN A 51 -7.19 3.87 3.26
CA ASN A 51 -8.47 3.28 3.64
C ASN A 51 -8.36 1.74 3.67
N PHE A 52 -8.36 1.14 4.87
CA PHE A 52 -8.41 -0.32 5.02
C PHE A 52 -9.81 -0.92 4.92
N GLU A 53 -10.84 -0.10 5.02
CA GLU A 53 -12.22 -0.52 4.84
C GLU A 53 -12.62 -0.54 3.36
N HIS A 54 -11.69 -0.22 2.45
CA HIS A 54 -11.95 -0.33 1.02
C HIS A 54 -12.18 -1.80 0.63
N ASP A 55 -13.21 -2.06 -0.18
CA ASP A 55 -13.66 -3.41 -0.56
C ASP A 55 -12.55 -4.31 -1.13
N CYS A 56 -11.53 -3.73 -1.76
CA CYS A 56 -10.38 -4.49 -2.26
C CYS A 56 -9.60 -5.24 -1.15
N MET A 57 -9.74 -4.82 0.11
CA MET A 57 -9.12 -5.46 1.26
C MET A 57 -10.00 -6.56 1.87
N ALA A 58 -11.27 -6.70 1.45
CA ALA A 58 -12.22 -7.65 2.03
C ALA A 58 -11.65 -9.07 2.09
N ASN A 59 -11.08 -9.56 0.98
CA ASN A 59 -10.47 -10.89 0.91
C ASN A 59 -9.30 -11.07 1.90
N VAL A 60 -8.48 -10.04 2.08
CA VAL A 60 -7.34 -10.08 3.01
C VAL A 60 -7.84 -10.06 4.45
N VAL A 61 -8.82 -9.23 4.75
CA VAL A 61 -9.45 -9.16 6.08
C VAL A 61 -10.11 -10.49 6.42
N ASP A 62 -10.86 -11.08 5.50
CA ASP A 62 -11.52 -12.36 5.70
C ASP A 62 -10.52 -13.50 5.87
N PHE A 63 -9.43 -13.50 5.11
CA PHE A 63 -8.32 -14.43 5.32
C PHE A 63 -7.73 -14.27 6.73
N LEU A 64 -7.42 -13.06 7.18
CA LEU A 64 -6.83 -12.81 8.50
C LEU A 64 -7.78 -13.22 9.64
N ARG A 65 -9.08 -13.02 9.48
CA ARG A 65 -10.11 -13.44 10.45
C ARG A 65 -10.10 -14.95 10.70
N GLN A 66 -9.77 -15.76 9.69
CA GLN A 66 -9.68 -17.21 9.85
C GLN A 66 -8.57 -17.61 10.86
N PHE A 67 -7.53 -16.80 11.01
CA PHE A 67 -6.44 -17.05 11.96
C PHE A 67 -6.64 -16.35 13.30
N ALA A 68 -7.38 -15.23 13.32
CA ALA A 68 -7.68 -14.51 14.55
C ALA A 68 -8.52 -15.34 15.54
N VAL A 69 -9.34 -16.26 15.04
CA VAL A 69 -10.15 -17.17 15.87
C VAL A 69 -9.31 -18.30 16.49
N VAL A 70 -8.18 -18.65 15.88
CA VAL A 70 -7.32 -19.77 16.31
C VAL A 70 -6.38 -19.38 17.46
N ALA A 71 -6.21 -18.09 17.74
CA ALA A 71 -5.28 -17.59 18.77
C ALA A 71 -5.89 -17.44 20.19
N GLN A 72 -7.06 -18.02 20.45
CA GLN A 72 -7.77 -17.94 21.74
C GLN A 72 -7.78 -19.26 22.55
N ASP A 73 -7.01 -20.28 22.15
CA ASP A 73 -6.76 -21.49 22.94
C ASP A 73 -5.32 -21.55 23.49
#